data_AF-A0A6U9RFB6-F1
#
_entry.id   AF-A0A6U9RFB6-F1
#
_cell.length_a   1.000
_cell.length_b   1.000
_cell.length_c   1.000
_cell.angle_alpha   90.00
_cell.angle_beta   90.00
_cell.angle_gamma   90.00
#
_symmetry.space_group_name_H-M   'P 1'
#
loop_
_entity.id
_entity.type
_entity.pdbx_description
1 polymer ?
#
loop_
_entity_poly.entity_id
_entity_poly.type
_entity_poly.pdbx_seq_one_letter_code
_entity_poly.pdbx_strand_id
1 'polypeptide(L)'
;MWRSVIRPMLGAYTAPRFVVIQDMRVGIPHKVLVCGIIAYVLFNILSNQSYLYTETPQGTVAAFSTITEKVYEANGVQFNDPNAVPCSNASVYDFYYSKDFVYNNFTCAFLSPEQYTVKDMQGNVFFLTHFTDIRSVTRPKKDGDCPEAEDTNLDGNYQLRAGNLTLNDTCAYRQEEDFLVPASTEMSFTFLSSYDTSSFIGKSGAAPRTFVRRKGSTNNLAEFPAGSEIEASVQDWLDWAGVDLDSRFNEQPFPANNVDDPNFQGENFSAGEFPYVRVTGLKIVLLTSFYNYNLQPGSSGIGTTSSETVCVVEIEPQLTWTSLGDDVSFMLNSPVDPQILTIDNVTIENQIYTYDRYRYGIQFQFVFGGTMGSFDYNAFINALVQGLVLIGVAGTITSLIAQYMLGTRSQLYRSNMRTDVNFRREYARFTAQALVAASAFSIIDENGTGCLDKAEIFKQLKYVFGASGKRAATLSDDKLAILAEFLIKEGDKTSYGATDLDDDVKDTSAAEHGISMDEWVNIFTEDMTNISVLSNILKNRKSKLLINMEKIRKQSEEGV
;
A
#
# COMPACT_ATOMS: atom_id res chain seq x y z
N MET A 1 -39.89 -36.57 12.79
CA MET A 1 -38.75 -36.82 11.89
C MET A 1 -37.77 -35.64 11.82
N TRP A 2 -38.19 -34.38 11.64
CA TRP A 2 -37.27 -33.23 11.68
C TRP A 2 -36.67 -32.92 13.07
N ARG A 3 -37.44 -33.07 14.15
CA ARG A 3 -36.97 -32.80 15.53
C ARG A 3 -35.91 -33.77 16.06
N SER A 4 -35.89 -35.02 15.60
CA SER A 4 -34.93 -36.04 16.06
C SER A 4 -33.57 -35.94 15.37
N VAL A 5 -33.49 -35.27 14.22
CA VAL A 5 -32.22 -35.08 13.49
C VAL A 5 -31.55 -33.75 13.87
N ILE A 6 -32.34 -32.70 14.14
CA ILE A 6 -31.83 -31.35 14.41
C ILE A 6 -31.25 -31.22 15.83
N ARG A 7 -31.82 -31.88 16.83
CA ARG A 7 -31.36 -31.82 18.24
C ARG A 7 -29.91 -32.29 18.45
N PRO A 8 -29.47 -33.46 17.95
CA PRO A 8 -28.07 -33.86 18.10
C PRO A 8 -27.11 -33.00 17.28
N MET A 9 -27.57 -32.35 16.18
CA MET A 9 -26.72 -31.45 15.40
C MET A 9 -26.50 -30.08 16.06
N LEU A 10 -27.52 -29.49 16.72
CA LEU A 10 -27.38 -28.20 17.39
C LEU A 10 -26.58 -28.26 18.70
N GLY A 11 -26.54 -29.43 19.35
CA GLY A 11 -25.75 -29.69 20.57
C GLY A 11 -24.40 -30.37 20.34
N ALA A 12 -24.06 -30.70 19.09
CA ALA A 12 -22.80 -31.37 18.77
C ALA A 12 -21.64 -30.37 18.73
N TYR A 13 -20.66 -30.55 19.62
CA TYR A 13 -19.36 -29.90 19.56
C TYR A 13 -18.30 -30.90 19.12
N THR A 14 -17.68 -30.68 17.97
CA THR A 14 -16.57 -31.51 17.49
C THR A 14 -15.25 -30.98 18.06
N ALA A 15 -14.76 -31.64 19.10
CA ALA A 15 -13.43 -31.36 19.65
C ALA A 15 -12.35 -32.15 18.87
N PRO A 16 -11.26 -31.51 18.43
CA PRO A 16 -10.12 -32.23 17.89
C PRO A 16 -9.48 -33.11 18.96
N ARG A 17 -9.23 -34.39 18.62
CA ARG A 17 -8.48 -35.32 19.50
C ARG A 17 -6.99 -35.02 19.37
N PHE A 18 -6.40 -34.50 20.44
CA PHE A 18 -4.96 -34.24 20.49
C PHE A 18 -4.19 -35.40 21.14
N VAL A 19 -2.98 -35.65 20.63
CA VAL A 19 -2.00 -36.55 21.23
C VAL A 19 -0.88 -35.69 21.79
N VAL A 20 -0.67 -35.73 23.11
CA VAL A 20 0.39 -34.97 23.77
C VAL A 20 1.68 -35.77 23.75
N ILE A 21 2.72 -35.23 23.10
CA ILE A 21 4.05 -35.83 23.05
C ILE A 21 4.95 -35.12 24.07
N GLN A 22 5.43 -35.86 25.07
CA GLN A 22 6.38 -35.36 26.07
C GLN A 22 7.83 -35.64 25.61
N ASP A 23 8.39 -34.78 24.75
CA ASP A 23 9.82 -34.81 24.38
C ASP A 23 10.38 -33.38 24.25
N MET A 24 11.49 -33.10 24.95
CA MET A 24 12.18 -31.80 24.89
C MET A 24 12.66 -31.44 23.48
N ARG A 25 13.03 -32.43 22.66
CA ARG A 25 13.55 -32.21 21.30
C ARG A 25 12.49 -31.70 20.33
N VAL A 26 11.22 -31.89 20.65
CA VAL A 26 10.08 -31.38 19.87
C VAL A 26 9.48 -30.14 20.57
N GLY A 27 9.41 -30.16 21.90
CA GLY A 27 8.88 -29.06 22.69
C GLY A 27 9.71 -27.77 22.61
N ILE A 28 11.04 -27.87 22.72
CA ILE A 28 11.95 -26.71 22.63
C ILE A 28 11.82 -26.00 21.28
N PRO A 29 12.01 -26.66 20.11
CA PRO A 29 11.92 -25.96 18.83
C PRO A 29 10.52 -25.38 18.59
N HIS A 30 9.46 -26.04 19.06
CA HIS A 30 8.11 -25.47 18.98
C HIS A 30 7.99 -24.15 19.76
N LYS A 31 8.43 -24.13 21.03
CA LYS A 31 8.38 -22.92 21.85
C LYS A 31 9.28 -21.81 21.32
N VAL A 32 10.47 -22.15 20.82
CA VAL A 32 11.39 -21.18 20.19
C VAL A 32 10.75 -20.56 18.95
N LEU A 33 10.15 -21.36 18.07
CA LEU A 33 9.44 -20.86 16.88
C LEU A 33 8.28 -19.94 17.27
N VAL A 34 7.45 -20.33 18.24
CA VAL A 34 6.33 -19.51 18.71
C VAL A 34 6.83 -18.19 19.31
N CYS A 35 7.85 -18.20 20.17
CA CYS A 35 8.43 -16.98 20.72
C CYS A 35 9.04 -16.08 19.62
N GLY A 36 9.72 -16.67 18.64
CA GLY A 36 10.27 -15.94 17.49
C GLY A 36 9.17 -15.28 16.64
N ILE A 37 8.06 -15.97 16.41
CA ILE A 37 6.91 -15.41 15.69
C ILE A 37 6.26 -14.29 16.48
N ILE A 38 6.07 -14.44 17.79
CA ILE A 38 5.51 -13.37 18.64
C ILE A 38 6.41 -12.13 18.59
N ALA A 39 7.72 -12.31 18.73
CA ALA A 39 8.68 -11.21 18.62
C ALA A 39 8.63 -10.53 17.24
N TYR A 40 8.53 -11.32 16.16
CA TYR A 40 8.40 -10.82 14.80
C TYR A 40 7.10 -10.02 14.59
N VAL A 41 5.96 -10.53 15.08
CA VAL A 41 4.66 -9.86 14.97
C VAL A 41 4.67 -8.55 15.75
N LEU A 42 5.21 -8.54 16.97
CA LEU A 42 5.37 -7.31 17.77
C LEU A 42 6.29 -6.31 17.07
N PHE A 43 7.39 -6.77 16.51
CA PHE A 43 8.29 -5.92 15.72
C PHE A 43 7.58 -5.33 14.51
N ASN A 44 6.77 -6.12 13.80
CA ASN A 44 6.01 -5.63 12.64
C ASN A 44 4.96 -4.58 13.05
N ILE A 45 4.20 -4.84 14.12
CA ILE A 45 3.19 -3.89 14.62
C ILE A 45 3.83 -2.57 15.07
N LEU A 46 4.99 -2.61 15.73
CA LEU A 46 5.66 -1.42 16.26
C LEU A 46 6.49 -0.68 15.21
N SER A 47 7.28 -1.41 14.41
CA SER A 47 8.21 -0.82 13.44
C SER A 47 7.51 -0.41 12.14
N ASN A 48 6.59 -1.24 11.62
CA ASN A 48 5.86 -0.92 10.39
C ASN A 48 4.53 -0.23 10.67
N GLN A 49 4.20 -0.01 11.95
CA GLN A 49 2.97 0.63 12.38
C GLN A 49 1.72 0.05 11.72
N SER A 50 1.66 -1.28 11.58
CA SER A 50 0.60 -2.03 10.86
C SER A 50 -0.80 -1.87 11.45
N TYR A 51 -0.92 -1.18 12.59
CA TYR A 51 -2.18 -0.75 13.19
C TYR A 51 -2.74 0.54 12.55
N LEU A 52 -1.98 1.20 11.68
CA LEU A 52 -2.40 2.38 10.95
C LEU A 52 -2.89 1.99 9.56
N TYR A 53 -4.05 2.54 9.18
CA TYR A 53 -4.39 2.66 7.77
C TYR A 53 -3.65 3.87 7.21
N THR A 54 -2.90 3.67 6.13
CA THR A 54 -2.08 4.72 5.51
C THR A 54 -2.58 5.05 4.11
N GLU A 55 -2.48 6.32 3.74
CA GLU A 55 -2.74 6.78 2.38
C GLU A 55 -1.85 7.97 2.01
N THR A 56 -1.82 8.30 0.72
CA THR A 56 -1.16 9.49 0.20
C THR A 56 -2.15 10.67 0.22
N PRO A 57 -1.88 11.75 0.97
CA PRO A 57 -2.76 12.91 1.02
C PRO A 57 -2.74 13.68 -0.31
N GLN A 58 -3.84 14.35 -0.61
CA GLN A 58 -3.91 15.31 -1.71
C GLN A 58 -3.47 16.68 -1.19
N GLY A 59 -2.43 17.24 -1.81
CA GLY A 59 -1.93 18.56 -1.47
C GLY A 59 -2.44 19.64 -2.41
N THR A 60 -2.60 20.84 -1.87
CA THR A 60 -2.93 22.07 -2.58
C THR A 60 -2.04 23.20 -2.07
N VAL A 61 -1.70 24.14 -2.94
CA VAL A 61 -0.84 25.27 -2.57
C VAL A 61 -1.41 26.57 -3.09
N ALA A 62 -1.37 27.59 -2.24
CA ALA A 62 -1.54 28.97 -2.62
C ALA A 62 -0.19 29.67 -2.53
N ALA A 63 0.50 29.76 -3.67
CA ALA A 63 1.76 30.49 -3.77
C ALA A 63 1.53 31.90 -4.29
N PHE A 64 2.31 32.85 -3.79
CA PHE A 64 2.33 34.24 -4.22
C PHE A 64 3.72 34.83 -3.98
N SER A 65 4.02 35.89 -4.72
CA SER A 65 5.28 36.63 -4.57
C SER A 65 4.98 38.04 -4.15
N THR A 66 5.76 38.57 -3.21
CA THR A 66 5.63 39.95 -2.74
C THR A 66 6.88 40.74 -3.05
N ILE A 67 6.68 42.02 -3.34
CA ILE A 67 7.74 42.96 -3.65
C ILE A 67 8.22 43.54 -2.33
N THR A 68 9.51 43.43 -2.08
CA THR A 68 10.15 43.94 -0.87
C THR A 68 10.95 45.21 -1.20
N GLU A 69 11.28 46.01 -0.18
CA GLU A 69 12.15 47.18 -0.34
C GLU A 69 13.52 46.80 -0.94
N LYS A 70 14.01 45.59 -0.61
CA LYS A 70 15.26 45.01 -1.13
C LYS A 70 15.31 44.93 -2.65
N VAL A 71 14.17 44.73 -3.33
CA VAL A 71 14.11 44.69 -4.80
C VAL A 71 14.50 46.06 -5.38
N TYR A 72 14.02 47.14 -4.78
CA TYR A 72 14.36 48.50 -5.22
C TYR A 72 15.80 48.86 -4.87
N GLU A 73 16.28 48.47 -3.69
CA GLU A 73 17.67 48.65 -3.28
C GLU A 73 18.62 47.90 -4.22
N ALA A 74 18.33 46.64 -4.54
CA ALA A 74 19.13 45.84 -5.46
C ALA A 74 19.18 46.45 -6.87
N ASN A 75 18.04 46.91 -7.39
CA ASN A 75 18.02 47.67 -8.64
C ASN A 75 18.87 48.95 -8.57
N GLY A 76 18.80 49.68 -7.45
CA GLY A 76 19.63 50.86 -7.20
C GLY A 76 21.12 50.55 -7.17
N VAL A 77 21.52 49.43 -6.56
CA VAL A 77 22.93 48.98 -6.54
C VAL A 77 23.40 48.63 -7.95
N GLN A 78 22.63 47.83 -8.68
CA GLN A 78 22.97 47.39 -10.04
C GLN A 78 23.03 48.55 -11.04
N PHE A 79 22.25 49.61 -10.81
CA PHE A 79 22.28 50.82 -11.64
C PHE A 79 23.47 51.74 -11.32
N ASN A 80 23.84 51.87 -10.04
CA ASN A 80 24.82 52.87 -9.60
C ASN A 80 26.26 52.32 -9.42
N ASP A 81 26.42 51.03 -9.12
CA ASP A 81 27.72 50.41 -8.89
C ASP A 81 28.23 49.73 -10.18
N PRO A 82 29.32 50.23 -10.79
CA PRO A 82 29.87 49.65 -12.01
C PRO A 82 30.48 48.26 -11.82
N ASN A 83 30.63 47.76 -10.59
CA ASN A 83 31.13 46.41 -10.29
C ASN A 83 30.03 45.42 -9.89
N ALA A 84 28.77 45.86 -9.75
CA ALA A 84 27.66 44.99 -9.33
C ALA A 84 27.35 43.92 -10.39
N VAL A 85 27.45 42.64 -10.01
CA VAL A 85 27.08 41.49 -10.85
C VAL A 85 25.57 41.28 -10.75
N PRO A 86 24.84 41.02 -11.85
CA PRO A 86 25.32 40.68 -13.20
C PRO A 86 25.58 41.87 -14.16
N CYS A 87 25.22 43.10 -13.79
CA CYS A 87 25.21 44.23 -14.74
C CYS A 87 26.59 44.80 -15.11
N SER A 88 27.58 44.66 -14.24
CA SER A 88 28.94 45.17 -14.42
C SER A 88 29.69 44.52 -15.60
N ASN A 89 29.39 43.25 -15.87
CA ASN A 89 30.04 42.48 -16.93
C ASN A 89 29.05 41.55 -17.64
N ALA A 90 27.99 42.14 -18.19
CA ALA A 90 26.91 41.43 -18.86
C ALA A 90 27.40 40.56 -20.05
N SER A 91 28.49 40.95 -20.71
CA SER A 91 29.08 40.18 -21.83
C SER A 91 29.59 38.79 -21.45
N VAL A 92 29.84 38.52 -20.16
CA VAL A 92 30.23 37.18 -19.69
C VAL A 92 29.11 36.17 -19.86
N TYR A 93 27.86 36.62 -19.89
CA TYR A 93 26.67 35.78 -20.06
C TYR A 93 26.40 35.42 -21.53
N ASP A 94 27.15 35.99 -22.49
CA ASP A 94 27.02 35.66 -23.91
C ASP A 94 27.12 34.14 -24.12
N PHE A 95 26.17 33.58 -24.86
CA PHE A 95 26.09 32.14 -25.11
C PHE A 95 25.55 31.86 -26.51
N TYR A 96 26.31 31.07 -27.27
CA TYR A 96 25.91 30.62 -28.60
C TYR A 96 25.36 29.20 -28.49
N TYR A 97 24.03 29.05 -28.49
CA TYR A 97 23.42 27.72 -28.42
C TYR A 97 23.45 27.05 -29.78
N SER A 98 22.90 27.70 -30.81
CA SER A 98 22.92 27.24 -32.20
C SER A 98 22.76 28.40 -33.16
N LYS A 99 22.74 28.13 -34.47
CA LYS A 99 22.53 29.16 -35.51
C LYS A 99 21.26 30.01 -35.29
N ASP A 100 20.20 29.42 -34.76
CA ASP A 100 18.91 30.09 -34.58
C ASP A 100 18.73 30.68 -33.16
N PHE A 101 19.62 30.33 -32.23
CA PHE A 101 19.55 30.75 -30.82
C PHE A 101 20.90 31.29 -30.37
N VAL A 102 21.05 32.60 -30.51
CA VAL A 102 22.27 33.34 -30.16
C VAL A 102 21.92 34.36 -29.11
N TYR A 103 22.46 34.17 -27.90
CA TYR A 103 22.26 35.10 -26.78
C TYR A 103 23.52 35.94 -26.62
N ASN A 104 23.47 37.22 -26.96
CA ASN A 104 24.65 38.07 -26.88
C ASN A 104 24.31 39.53 -26.61
N ASN A 105 25.35 40.30 -26.24
CA ASN A 105 25.22 41.73 -25.99
C ASN A 105 24.15 42.03 -24.92
N PHE A 106 24.18 41.24 -23.84
CA PHE A 106 23.27 41.41 -22.72
C PHE A 106 23.37 42.83 -22.13
N THR A 107 22.21 43.40 -21.84
CA THR A 107 22.09 44.65 -21.09
C THR A 107 21.19 44.45 -19.87
N CYS A 108 21.31 45.28 -18.83
CA CYS A 108 20.42 45.14 -17.67
C CYS A 108 19.12 45.92 -17.86
N ALA A 109 18.00 45.27 -17.55
CA ALA A 109 16.69 45.89 -17.54
C ALA A 109 16.15 46.03 -16.11
N PHE A 110 15.66 47.22 -15.80
CA PHE A 110 15.00 47.55 -14.56
C PHE A 110 13.50 47.62 -14.83
N LEU A 111 12.80 46.52 -14.52
CA LEU A 111 11.37 46.39 -14.82
C LEU A 111 10.52 46.91 -13.66
N SER A 112 9.25 47.21 -13.96
CA SER A 112 8.27 47.38 -12.89
C SER A 112 8.09 46.05 -12.16
N PRO A 113 7.90 46.07 -10.84
CA PRO A 113 8.05 44.84 -10.08
C PRO A 113 6.95 43.79 -10.32
N GLU A 114 5.84 44.15 -10.95
CA GLU A 114 4.80 43.24 -11.42
C GLU A 114 5.26 42.38 -12.61
N GLN A 115 6.29 42.80 -13.34
CA GLN A 115 6.82 42.09 -14.51
C GLN A 115 7.84 41.00 -14.15
N TYR A 116 8.30 40.97 -12.90
CA TYR A 116 9.30 39.98 -12.45
C TYR A 116 8.71 38.59 -12.20
N THR A 117 7.41 38.49 -11.99
CA THR A 117 6.75 37.26 -11.54
C THR A 117 5.58 36.91 -12.44
N VAL A 118 5.40 35.62 -12.72
CA VAL A 118 4.21 35.10 -13.37
C VAL A 118 3.73 33.89 -12.59
N LYS A 119 2.43 33.86 -12.27
CA LYS A 119 1.80 32.74 -11.59
C LYS A 119 1.04 31.88 -12.58
N ASP A 120 1.30 30.58 -12.55
CA ASP A 120 0.57 29.58 -13.32
C ASP A 120 -0.75 29.21 -12.64
N MET A 121 -1.73 28.75 -13.43
CA MET A 121 -3.02 28.26 -12.95
C MET A 121 -2.89 27.06 -12.02
N GLN A 122 -1.82 26.28 -12.14
CA GLN A 122 -1.53 25.12 -11.28
C GLN A 122 -0.89 25.52 -9.94
N GLY A 123 -0.65 26.82 -9.69
CA GLY A 123 -0.04 27.32 -8.46
C GLY A 123 1.48 27.39 -8.50
N ASN A 124 2.12 27.02 -9.62
CA ASN A 124 3.55 27.25 -9.84
C ASN A 124 3.83 28.75 -9.97
N VAL A 125 5.02 29.18 -9.55
CA VAL A 125 5.45 30.59 -9.65
C VAL A 125 6.75 30.66 -10.43
N PHE A 126 6.81 31.59 -11.36
CA PHE A 126 7.96 31.85 -12.22
C PHE A 126 8.54 33.22 -11.90
N PHE A 127 9.86 33.29 -11.73
CA PHE A 127 10.62 34.52 -11.50
C PHE A 127 11.57 34.77 -12.67
N LEU A 128 11.51 35.96 -13.25
CA LEU A 128 12.25 36.34 -14.45
C LEU A 128 13.73 36.63 -14.14
N THR A 129 14.66 35.96 -14.82
CA THR A 129 16.12 36.23 -14.69
C THR A 129 16.70 36.83 -15.95
N HIS A 130 16.14 36.50 -17.11
CA HIS A 130 16.53 36.99 -18.42
C HIS A 130 15.29 37.05 -19.33
N PHE A 131 15.26 37.98 -20.26
CA PHE A 131 14.33 37.94 -21.37
C PHE A 131 14.98 38.42 -22.66
N THR A 132 14.48 37.89 -23.77
CA THR A 132 14.83 38.36 -25.11
C THR A 132 13.64 39.16 -25.64
N ASP A 133 13.85 40.44 -25.91
CA ASP A 133 12.88 41.27 -26.60
C ASP A 133 13.09 41.16 -28.11
N ILE A 134 12.04 40.74 -28.80
CA ILE A 134 12.01 40.59 -30.24
C ILE A 134 11.06 41.66 -30.79
N ARG A 135 11.63 42.62 -31.51
CA ARG A 135 10.86 43.61 -32.25
C ARG A 135 10.78 43.17 -33.69
N SER A 136 9.57 43.02 -34.21
CA SER A 136 9.37 42.65 -35.60
C SER A 136 8.41 43.61 -36.31
N VAL A 137 8.74 43.88 -37.56
CA VAL A 137 7.96 44.74 -38.44
C VAL A 137 7.72 44.01 -39.73
N THR A 138 6.45 43.90 -40.12
CA THR A 138 6.08 43.35 -41.42
C THR A 138 5.56 44.48 -42.32
N ARG A 139 6.13 44.61 -43.52
CA ARG A 139 5.77 45.62 -44.51
C ARG A 139 5.51 44.98 -45.89
N PRO A 140 4.66 45.57 -46.73
CA PRO A 140 4.59 45.17 -48.13
C PRO A 140 5.85 45.56 -48.91
N LYS A 141 6.16 44.82 -49.97
CA LYS A 141 7.17 45.18 -50.96
C LYS A 141 6.79 46.47 -51.67
N LYS A 142 7.79 47.29 -51.99
CA LYS A 142 7.63 48.49 -52.81
C LYS A 142 8.37 48.25 -54.13
N ASP A 143 7.65 48.37 -55.24
CA ASP A 143 8.21 48.17 -56.59
C ASP A 143 8.90 46.80 -56.82
N GLY A 144 8.47 45.76 -56.09
CA GLY A 144 8.99 44.40 -56.18
C GLY A 144 10.15 44.07 -55.25
N ASP A 145 10.74 45.08 -54.60
CA ASP A 145 11.86 44.94 -53.67
C ASP A 145 11.45 45.22 -52.22
N CYS A 146 12.21 44.66 -51.28
CA CYS A 146 12.07 44.97 -49.86
C CYS A 146 12.76 46.31 -49.56
N PRO A 147 12.11 47.24 -48.84
CA PRO A 147 12.75 48.50 -48.44
C PRO A 147 13.99 48.24 -47.56
N GLU A 148 14.97 49.16 -47.57
CA GLU A 148 16.16 49.02 -46.73
C GLU A 148 15.81 49.17 -45.24
N ALA A 149 16.53 48.45 -44.39
CA ALA A 149 16.38 48.45 -42.93
C ALA A 149 16.76 49.79 -42.26
N GLU A 150 17.33 50.74 -43.00
CA GLU A 150 17.64 52.08 -42.49
C GLU A 150 16.42 53.03 -42.57
N ASP A 151 15.46 52.76 -43.47
CA ASP A 151 14.18 53.49 -43.59
C ASP A 151 13.12 53.02 -42.56
N THR A 152 13.50 52.12 -41.65
CA THR A 152 12.63 51.55 -40.62
C THR A 152 12.88 52.14 -39.23
N ASN A 153 13.48 53.34 -39.15
CA ASN A 153 13.71 54.09 -37.91
C ASN A 153 12.47 54.06 -36.97
N LEU A 154 12.47 53.11 -36.06
CA LEU A 154 11.85 53.25 -34.76
C LEU A 154 12.82 54.17 -34.00
N ASP A 155 12.40 55.36 -33.60
CA ASP A 155 13.26 56.43 -33.05
C ASP A 155 14.47 55.92 -32.25
N GLY A 156 15.68 56.09 -32.82
CA GLY A 156 16.99 55.79 -32.22
C GLY A 156 17.89 54.99 -33.18
N ASN A 157 19.20 54.95 -32.92
CA ASN A 157 20.21 54.32 -33.79
C ASN A 157 20.08 52.78 -33.89
N TYR A 158 18.99 52.27 -34.47
CA TYR A 158 18.67 50.84 -34.50
C TYR A 158 18.71 50.29 -35.93
N GLN A 159 19.57 49.30 -36.18
CA GLN A 159 19.63 48.58 -37.46
C GLN A 159 18.84 47.27 -37.35
N LEU A 160 17.68 47.18 -38.02
CA LEU A 160 16.92 45.92 -38.09
C LEU A 160 17.74 44.86 -38.85
N ARG A 161 17.85 43.64 -38.29
CA ARG A 161 18.43 42.51 -39.02
C ARG A 161 17.38 41.94 -39.98
N ALA A 162 17.75 41.81 -41.24
CA ALA A 162 16.89 41.24 -42.28
C ALA A 162 16.70 39.73 -42.05
N GLY A 163 15.65 39.35 -41.32
CA GLY A 163 15.10 37.99 -41.40
C GLY A 163 14.27 37.89 -42.67
N ASN A 164 14.89 37.63 -43.82
CA ASN A 164 14.21 37.56 -45.12
C ASN A 164 13.21 36.39 -45.20
N LEU A 165 12.11 36.45 -44.46
CA LEU A 165 10.92 35.67 -44.73
C LEU A 165 10.10 36.45 -45.75
N THR A 166 10.35 36.16 -47.02
CA THR A 166 9.59 36.74 -48.13
C THR A 166 8.33 35.91 -48.37
N LEU A 167 7.18 36.45 -47.98
CA LEU A 167 5.87 35.86 -48.28
C LEU A 167 5.26 36.65 -49.43
N ASN A 168 5.55 36.23 -50.67
CA ASN A 168 5.15 36.82 -51.96
C ASN A 168 5.30 38.36 -52.07
N ASP A 169 4.48 39.13 -51.34
CA ASP A 169 4.38 40.59 -51.36
C ASP A 169 4.74 41.28 -50.02
N THR A 170 5.21 40.55 -49.01
CA THR A 170 5.64 41.14 -47.72
C THR A 170 7.10 40.83 -47.35
N CYS A 171 7.69 41.75 -46.58
CA CYS A 171 9.03 41.71 -46.02
C CYS A 171 8.91 41.81 -44.50
N ALA A 172 9.54 40.87 -43.79
CA ALA A 172 9.62 40.86 -42.33
C ALA A 172 11.02 41.26 -41.88
N TYR A 173 11.08 42.13 -40.87
CA TYR A 173 12.32 42.57 -40.23
C TYR A 173 12.25 42.18 -38.76
N ARG A 174 13.37 41.72 -38.18
CA ARG A 174 13.44 41.27 -36.80
C ARG A 174 14.70 41.80 -36.13
N GLN A 175 14.55 42.34 -34.94
CA GLN A 175 15.65 42.72 -34.05
C GLN A 175 15.45 42.03 -32.71
N GLU A 176 16.55 41.55 -32.14
CA GLU A 176 16.58 40.82 -30.88
C GLU A 176 17.54 41.52 -29.94
N GLU A 177 17.10 41.73 -28.69
CA GLU A 177 17.90 42.30 -27.62
C GLU A 177 17.74 41.45 -26.37
N ASP A 178 18.85 41.08 -25.74
CA ASP A 178 18.87 40.27 -24.53
C ASP A 178 19.04 41.14 -23.28
N PHE A 179 18.17 40.92 -22.30
CA PHE A 179 18.13 41.69 -21.07
C PHE A 179 18.27 40.81 -19.82
N LEU A 180 19.21 41.15 -18.94
CA LEU A 180 19.34 40.55 -17.61
C LEU A 180 18.48 41.28 -16.60
N VAL A 181 17.87 40.51 -15.71
CA VAL A 181 17.02 40.99 -14.62
C VAL A 181 17.66 40.60 -13.30
N PRO A 182 18.37 41.53 -12.62
CA PRO A 182 19.15 41.19 -11.45
C PRO A 182 18.32 41.11 -10.16
N ALA A 183 17.32 41.97 -10.00
CA ALA A 183 16.62 42.13 -8.72
C ALA A 183 15.51 41.09 -8.46
N SER A 184 15.28 40.14 -9.37
CA SER A 184 14.29 39.09 -9.18
C SER A 184 14.65 38.09 -8.06
N THR A 185 15.93 37.95 -7.72
CA THR A 185 16.40 37.10 -6.61
C THR A 185 16.01 37.64 -5.23
N GLU A 186 15.79 38.95 -5.11
CA GLU A 186 15.40 39.62 -3.86
C GLU A 186 13.89 39.63 -3.62
N MET A 187 13.10 39.12 -4.57
CA MET A 187 11.67 38.96 -4.38
C MET A 187 11.38 37.95 -3.27
N SER A 188 10.36 38.23 -2.47
CA SER A 188 9.87 37.28 -1.48
C SER A 188 8.95 36.27 -2.15
N PHE A 189 9.22 34.99 -1.92
CA PHE A 189 8.40 33.88 -2.36
C PHE A 189 7.71 33.26 -1.15
N THR A 190 6.38 33.35 -1.14
CA THR A 190 5.55 32.87 -0.05
C THR A 190 4.56 31.83 -0.56
N PHE A 191 4.39 30.75 0.18
CA PHE A 191 3.31 29.83 -0.10
C PHE A 191 2.67 29.23 1.15
N LEU A 192 1.36 28.96 1.00
CA LEU A 192 0.55 28.25 1.98
C LEU A 192 0.23 26.86 1.44
N SER A 193 0.66 25.82 2.15
CA SER A 193 0.32 24.44 1.81
C SER A 193 -0.88 23.94 2.62
N SER A 194 -1.84 23.32 1.95
CA SER A 194 -2.96 22.61 2.55
C SER A 194 -3.01 21.16 2.08
N TYR A 195 -3.54 20.29 2.93
CA TYR A 195 -3.70 18.88 2.63
C TYR A 195 -5.14 18.44 2.91
N ASP A 196 -5.59 17.46 2.14
CA ASP A 196 -6.82 16.75 2.34
C ASP A 196 -6.59 15.24 2.18
N THR A 197 -7.36 14.47 2.92
CA THR A 197 -7.30 13.00 2.93
C THR A 197 -8.66 12.43 2.56
N SER A 198 -8.70 11.16 2.16
CA SER A 198 -9.95 10.47 1.88
C SER A 198 -10.87 10.49 3.11
N SER A 199 -12.16 10.27 2.88
CA SER A 199 -13.15 10.18 3.97
C SER A 199 -12.84 9.10 5.02
N PHE A 200 -11.93 8.17 4.72
CA PHE A 200 -11.50 7.13 5.66
C PHE A 200 -10.57 7.68 6.75
N ILE A 201 -9.63 8.57 6.39
CA ILE A 201 -8.77 9.25 7.35
C ILE A 201 -9.42 10.53 7.86
N GLY A 202 -10.12 11.27 6.99
CA GLY A 202 -10.94 12.43 7.36
C GLY A 202 -10.16 13.60 7.97
N LYS A 203 -8.87 13.73 7.63
CA LYS A 203 -7.99 14.82 8.06
C LYS A 203 -7.78 15.82 6.93
N SER A 204 -8.18 17.05 7.17
CA SER A 204 -7.80 18.19 6.34
C SER A 204 -7.15 19.26 7.21
N GLY A 205 -6.27 20.07 6.62
CA GLY A 205 -5.57 21.13 7.34
C GLY A 205 -4.81 22.05 6.40
N ALA A 206 -4.52 23.24 6.89
CA ALA A 206 -3.69 24.23 6.21
C ALA A 206 -2.54 24.65 7.13
N ALA A 207 -1.39 24.98 6.54
CA ALA A 207 -0.17 25.40 7.23
C ALA A 207 0.25 24.49 8.41
N PRO A 208 0.46 23.17 8.18
CA PRO A 208 1.15 22.35 9.16
C PRO A 208 2.57 22.89 9.44
N ARG A 209 3.16 22.51 10.57
CA ARG A 209 4.56 22.81 10.86
C ARG A 209 5.43 22.24 9.72
N THR A 210 6.27 23.09 9.13
CA THR A 210 6.96 22.76 7.88
C THR A 210 8.47 22.78 8.05
N PHE A 211 9.12 21.75 7.52
CA PHE A 211 10.58 21.64 7.47
C PHE A 211 11.06 21.67 6.01
N VAL A 212 12.05 22.51 5.73
CA VAL A 212 12.67 22.61 4.40
C VAL A 212 14.01 21.90 4.42
N ARG A 213 14.27 21.05 3.43
CA ARG A 213 15.52 20.31 3.29
C ARG A 213 15.84 19.99 1.84
N ARG A 214 17.09 19.60 1.54
CA ARG A 214 17.44 19.05 0.22
C ARG A 214 16.92 17.63 0.07
N LYS A 215 16.51 17.26 -1.15
CA LYS A 215 16.13 15.89 -1.47
C LYS A 215 17.22 14.90 -1.07
N GLY A 216 16.85 13.86 -0.32
CA GLY A 216 17.78 12.83 0.17
C GLY A 216 18.61 13.21 1.41
N SER A 217 18.51 14.45 1.91
CA SER A 217 19.12 14.88 3.17
C SER A 217 18.12 14.78 4.32
N THR A 218 18.60 14.45 5.52
CA THR A 218 17.81 14.51 6.77
C THR A 218 18.01 15.81 7.54
N ASN A 219 18.93 16.68 7.10
CA ASN A 219 19.22 17.94 7.77
C ASN A 219 18.22 19.00 7.34
N ASN A 220 17.53 19.59 8.32
CA ASN A 220 16.60 20.69 8.09
C ASN A 220 17.38 21.99 7.89
N LEU A 221 17.12 22.68 6.79
CA LEU A 221 17.71 23.98 6.44
C LEU A 221 16.90 25.14 7.02
N ALA A 222 15.58 25.01 7.01
CA ALA A 222 14.66 25.98 7.61
C ALA A 222 13.47 25.26 8.26
N GLU A 223 12.88 25.92 9.26
CA GLU A 223 11.71 25.44 9.98
C GLU A 223 10.70 26.57 10.13
N PHE A 224 9.44 26.27 9.80
CA PHE A 224 8.32 27.19 9.91
C PHE A 224 7.29 26.66 10.91
N PRO A 225 6.86 27.46 11.90
CA PRO A 225 5.87 27.03 12.88
C PRO A 225 4.51 26.77 12.25
N ALA A 226 3.69 25.95 12.91
CA ALA A 226 2.33 25.66 12.44
C ALA A 226 1.49 26.95 12.38
N GLY A 227 0.69 27.09 11.33
CA GLY A 227 -0.16 28.27 11.09
C GLY A 227 0.58 29.47 10.47
N SER A 228 1.90 29.39 10.26
CA SER A 228 2.65 30.43 9.55
C SER A 228 2.75 30.14 8.05
N GLU A 229 2.88 31.19 7.27
CA GLU A 229 3.20 31.10 5.84
C GLU A 229 4.69 30.79 5.67
N ILE A 230 5.01 30.01 4.62
CA ILE A 230 6.40 29.69 4.29
C ILE A 230 6.91 30.83 3.41
N GLU A 231 7.56 31.80 4.04
CA GLU A 231 8.11 32.99 3.39
C GLU A 231 9.64 32.97 3.40
N ALA A 232 10.26 33.10 2.23
CA ALA A 232 11.70 33.32 2.08
C ALA A 232 12.00 34.00 0.74
N SER A 233 13.16 34.65 0.62
CA SER A 233 13.57 35.27 -0.64
C SER A 233 13.91 34.21 -1.69
N VAL A 234 13.79 34.54 -2.98
CA VAL A 234 14.21 33.64 -4.07
C VAL A 234 15.69 33.28 -3.93
N GLN A 235 16.52 34.21 -3.44
CA GLN A 235 17.92 33.94 -3.10
C GLN A 235 18.07 32.87 -2.00
N ASP A 236 17.29 32.94 -0.91
CA ASP A 236 17.33 31.91 0.15
C ASP A 236 16.98 30.52 -0.41
N TRP A 237 16.00 30.44 -1.33
CA TRP A 237 15.65 29.19 -2.00
C TRP A 237 16.77 28.65 -2.89
N LEU A 238 17.50 29.53 -3.58
CA LEU A 238 18.67 29.16 -4.38
C LEU A 238 19.81 28.66 -3.50
N ASP A 239 20.07 29.34 -2.37
CA ASP A 239 21.09 28.94 -1.40
C ASP A 239 20.75 27.57 -0.76
N TRP A 240 19.47 27.36 -0.43
CA TRP A 240 18.98 26.08 0.05
C TRP A 240 19.06 24.98 -1.01
N ALA A 241 18.82 25.29 -2.29
CA ALA A 241 19.06 24.37 -3.39
C ALA A 241 20.56 24.12 -3.62
N GLY A 242 21.41 25.07 -3.24
CA GLY A 242 22.84 25.09 -3.52
C GLY A 242 23.15 25.45 -4.98
N VAL A 243 22.33 26.29 -5.59
CA VAL A 243 22.49 26.75 -6.98
C VAL A 243 22.97 28.19 -6.97
N ASP A 244 23.97 28.50 -7.78
CA ASP A 244 24.37 29.87 -8.08
C ASP A 244 23.96 30.24 -9.52
N LEU A 245 23.21 31.34 -9.68
CA LEU A 245 22.77 31.81 -10.99
C LEU A 245 23.93 32.33 -11.86
N ASP A 246 24.96 32.84 -11.20
CA ASP A 246 26.13 33.47 -11.84
C ASP A 246 27.29 32.49 -12.04
N SER A 247 27.00 31.19 -11.92
CA SER A 247 27.90 30.08 -12.24
C SER A 247 27.37 29.29 -13.44
N ARG A 248 28.28 28.65 -14.19
CA ARG A 248 27.91 27.80 -15.32
C ARG A 248 27.36 26.45 -14.86
N PHE A 249 26.69 25.72 -15.75
CA PHE A 249 26.10 24.41 -15.41
C PHE A 249 27.13 23.41 -14.85
N ASN A 250 28.33 23.40 -15.41
CA ASN A 250 29.42 22.49 -15.02
C ASN A 250 30.14 22.90 -13.71
N GLU A 251 29.91 24.12 -13.23
CA GLU A 251 30.54 24.67 -12.02
C GLU A 251 29.63 24.51 -10.79
N GLN A 252 28.40 24.02 -10.97
CA GLN A 252 27.45 23.84 -9.88
C GLN A 252 27.94 22.78 -8.86
N PRO A 253 27.70 22.98 -7.55
CA PRO A 253 28.29 22.17 -6.49
C PRO A 253 27.64 20.79 -6.31
N PHE A 254 26.54 20.51 -7.01
CA PHE A 254 25.90 19.20 -7.02
C PHE A 254 26.18 18.50 -8.37
N PRO A 255 26.36 17.16 -8.38
CA PRO A 255 26.48 16.43 -9.63
C PRO A 255 25.14 16.53 -10.35
N ALA A 256 24.99 17.54 -11.21
CA ALA A 256 23.87 17.61 -12.11
C ALA A 256 23.96 16.36 -12.98
N ASN A 257 23.01 15.45 -12.81
CA ASN A 257 22.70 14.49 -13.86
C ASN A 257 22.51 15.35 -15.12
N ASN A 258 23.42 15.27 -16.09
CA ASN A 258 23.47 16.00 -17.37
C ASN A 258 24.54 17.10 -17.55
N VAL A 259 25.65 17.15 -16.77
CA VAL A 259 26.81 17.96 -17.21
C VAL A 259 27.35 17.46 -18.57
N ASP A 260 27.17 16.20 -18.92
CA ASP A 260 27.63 15.63 -20.20
C ASP A 260 26.52 15.49 -21.27
N ASP A 261 25.35 16.10 -21.09
CA ASP A 261 24.29 16.00 -22.10
C ASP A 261 24.56 17.01 -23.24
N PRO A 262 24.76 16.53 -24.49
CA PRO A 262 25.08 17.40 -25.63
C PRO A 262 23.98 18.42 -25.93
N ASN A 263 22.75 18.24 -25.42
CA ASN A 263 21.65 19.19 -25.62
C ASN A 263 21.81 20.50 -24.83
N PHE A 264 22.75 20.59 -23.88
CA PHE A 264 23.04 21.81 -23.11
C PHE A 264 24.37 22.46 -23.48
N GLN A 265 25.09 21.88 -24.43
CA GLN A 265 26.36 22.43 -24.93
C GLN A 265 26.12 23.41 -26.07
N GLY A 266 26.87 24.52 -26.09
CA GLY A 266 26.82 25.49 -27.17
C GLY A 266 27.58 25.04 -28.42
N GLU A 267 27.16 25.47 -29.60
CA GLU A 267 27.90 25.23 -30.84
C GLU A 267 29.20 26.09 -30.92
N ASN A 268 30.29 25.54 -31.46
CA ASN A 268 31.55 26.26 -31.77
C ASN A 268 32.29 26.98 -30.61
N PHE A 269 31.83 26.85 -29.36
CA PHE A 269 32.49 27.16 -28.08
C PHE A 269 33.26 28.49 -27.96
N SER A 270 32.90 29.54 -28.70
CA SER A 270 33.57 30.85 -28.60
C SER A 270 33.26 31.61 -27.30
N ALA A 271 32.15 31.30 -26.62
CA ALA A 271 31.69 31.96 -25.40
C ALA A 271 31.61 31.03 -24.16
N GLY A 272 32.01 29.77 -24.31
CA GLY A 272 31.91 28.76 -23.26
C GLY A 272 31.21 27.48 -23.73
N GLU A 273 31.52 26.36 -23.07
CA GLU A 273 30.88 25.07 -23.34
C GLU A 273 29.44 25.01 -22.83
N PHE A 274 29.21 25.58 -21.64
CA PHE A 274 27.91 25.58 -20.97
C PHE A 274 27.45 27.01 -20.69
N PRO A 275 26.13 27.26 -20.71
CA PRO A 275 25.56 28.55 -20.36
C PRO A 275 25.61 28.80 -18.85
N TYR A 276 25.48 30.08 -18.48
CA TYR A 276 25.19 30.50 -17.11
C TYR A 276 23.74 30.18 -16.75
N VAL A 277 23.49 29.77 -15.50
CA VAL A 277 22.14 29.42 -15.03
C VAL A 277 21.18 30.60 -15.09
N ARG A 278 21.67 31.84 -14.94
CA ARG A 278 20.88 33.05 -15.12
C ARG A 278 20.23 33.16 -16.51
N VAL A 279 20.93 32.71 -17.56
CA VAL A 279 20.47 32.79 -18.97
C VAL A 279 19.43 31.72 -19.26
N THR A 280 19.71 30.48 -18.90
CA THR A 280 18.78 29.37 -19.15
C THR A 280 17.57 29.39 -18.23
N GLY A 281 17.72 30.00 -17.05
CA GLY A 281 16.86 29.75 -15.91
C GLY A 281 17.11 28.37 -15.30
N LEU A 282 16.27 28.00 -14.33
CA LEU A 282 16.24 26.66 -13.78
C LEU A 282 14.84 26.31 -13.26
N LYS A 283 14.64 25.04 -12.96
CA LYS A 283 13.42 24.57 -12.33
C LYS A 283 13.72 24.04 -10.94
N ILE A 284 13.05 24.56 -9.94
CA ILE A 284 13.15 24.09 -8.55
C ILE A 284 11.89 23.30 -8.25
N VAL A 285 12.03 21.99 -8.14
CA VAL A 285 10.93 21.11 -7.75
C VAL A 285 10.87 21.07 -6.23
N LEU A 286 9.74 21.51 -5.69
CA LEU A 286 9.40 21.48 -4.28
C LEU A 286 8.50 20.27 -4.02
N LEU A 287 9.11 19.21 -3.51
CA LEU A 287 8.41 17.98 -3.10
C LEU A 287 7.80 18.20 -1.71
N THR A 288 6.57 18.71 -1.71
CA THR A 288 5.80 19.02 -0.50
C THR A 288 5.09 17.77 -0.02
N SER A 289 5.68 17.10 0.98
CA SER A 289 5.18 15.83 1.52
C SER A 289 4.62 15.98 2.93
N PHE A 290 3.44 15.41 3.17
CA PHE A 290 2.80 15.45 4.50
C PHE A 290 2.94 14.11 5.22
N TYR A 291 3.30 14.17 6.50
CA TYR A 291 3.49 13.00 7.35
C TYR A 291 2.83 13.19 8.71
N ASN A 292 2.46 12.08 9.33
CA ASN A 292 2.06 12.01 10.74
C ASN A 292 2.56 10.69 11.35
N TYR A 293 2.36 10.47 12.65
CA TYR A 293 2.79 9.24 13.34
C TYR A 293 4.27 8.86 13.15
N ASN A 294 5.17 9.80 12.81
CA ASN A 294 6.56 9.51 12.42
C ASN A 294 6.68 8.53 11.23
N LEU A 295 5.71 8.55 10.30
CA LEU A 295 5.76 7.79 9.04
C LEU A 295 6.81 8.32 8.05
N GLN A 296 7.48 9.41 8.39
CA GLN A 296 8.51 10.01 7.55
C GLN A 296 9.74 9.08 7.44
N PRO A 297 10.20 8.77 6.22
CA PRO A 297 11.42 7.98 6.02
C PRO A 297 12.66 8.70 6.55
N GLY A 298 13.47 8.00 7.35
CA GLY A 298 14.80 8.46 7.77
C GLY A 298 14.84 9.52 8.88
N SER A 299 13.70 9.93 9.45
CA SER A 299 13.67 10.88 10.57
C SER A 299 13.25 10.21 11.88
N SER A 300 14.22 9.83 12.68
CA SER A 300 14.00 9.54 14.09
C SER A 300 13.77 10.87 14.83
N GLY A 301 12.52 11.35 14.94
CA GLY A 301 12.16 12.45 15.85
C GLY A 301 11.65 13.76 15.23
N ILE A 302 11.29 13.79 13.94
CA ILE A 302 10.51 14.91 13.38
C ILE A 302 9.02 14.61 13.61
N GLY A 303 8.52 14.98 14.80
CA GLY A 303 7.14 14.70 15.22
C GLY A 303 7.08 14.36 16.71
N THR A 304 6.90 15.39 17.55
CA THR A 304 6.84 15.26 19.01
C THR A 304 5.56 14.58 19.52
N THR A 305 4.53 14.46 18.68
CA THR A 305 3.22 13.88 19.05
C THR A 305 2.70 12.98 17.95
N SER A 306 2.18 11.79 18.31
CA SER A 306 1.71 10.77 17.38
C SER A 306 0.62 11.26 16.40
N SER A 307 -0.15 12.31 16.73
CA SER A 307 -1.25 12.80 15.89
C SER A 307 -0.94 14.05 15.06
N GLU A 308 0.17 14.74 15.31
CA GLU A 308 0.51 16.01 14.64
C GLU A 308 0.90 15.77 13.19
N THR A 309 0.33 16.56 12.28
CA THR A 309 0.72 16.54 10.87
C THR A 309 1.87 17.49 10.66
N VAL A 310 2.95 16.99 10.08
CA VAL A 310 4.12 17.78 9.67
C VAL A 310 4.20 17.79 8.15
N CYS A 311 4.66 18.91 7.60
CA CYS A 311 5.00 19.03 6.20
C CYS A 311 6.53 19.06 6.04
N VAL A 312 7.01 18.39 5.01
CA VAL A 312 8.42 18.35 4.68
C VAL A 312 8.52 18.74 3.21
N VAL A 313 9.19 19.84 2.95
CA VAL A 313 9.44 20.36 1.61
C VAL A 313 10.86 19.97 1.22
N GLU A 314 10.99 19.03 0.29
CA GLU A 314 12.28 18.65 -0.26
C GLU A 314 12.57 19.44 -1.53
N ILE A 315 13.71 20.11 -1.55
CA ILE A 315 14.16 20.92 -2.68
C ILE A 315 14.99 20.05 -3.62
N GLU A 316 14.60 20.04 -4.89
CA GLU A 316 15.31 19.38 -5.99
C GLU A 316 15.52 20.36 -7.15
N PRO A 317 16.74 20.90 -7.33
CA PRO A 317 17.04 21.73 -8.49
C PRO A 317 17.20 20.87 -9.75
N GLN A 318 16.65 21.34 -10.87
CA GLN A 318 16.78 20.77 -12.20
C GLN A 318 17.30 21.86 -13.14
N LEU A 319 18.52 21.67 -13.66
CA LEU A 319 19.11 22.55 -14.66
C LEU A 319 18.49 22.22 -16.02
N THR A 320 17.74 23.16 -16.56
CA THR A 320 17.09 23.05 -17.87
C THR A 320 16.80 24.46 -18.38
N TRP A 321 16.59 24.60 -19.69
CA TRP A 321 16.02 25.80 -20.26
C TRP A 321 14.59 25.96 -19.75
N THR A 322 14.37 26.96 -18.90
CA THR A 322 13.08 27.24 -18.28
C THR A 322 12.56 28.56 -18.81
N SER A 323 11.60 28.48 -19.73
CA SER A 323 11.01 29.64 -20.38
C SER A 323 9.49 29.61 -20.37
N LEU A 324 8.86 30.80 -20.40
CA LEU A 324 7.41 30.95 -20.57
C LEU A 324 6.96 31.00 -22.04
N GLY A 325 7.91 31.11 -22.98
CA GLY A 325 7.60 31.26 -24.40
C GLY A 325 7.41 32.72 -24.83
N ASP A 326 6.85 32.89 -26.02
CA ASP A 326 6.55 34.19 -26.65
C ASP A 326 5.37 34.89 -25.97
N ASP A 327 5.52 36.20 -25.70
CA ASP A 327 4.45 37.09 -25.21
C ASP A 327 4.28 38.23 -26.22
N VAL A 328 3.52 37.95 -27.28
CA VAL A 328 3.38 38.84 -28.44
C VAL A 328 2.32 39.91 -28.18
N SER A 329 2.77 41.15 -28.13
CA SER A 329 1.96 42.36 -28.12
C SER A 329 2.00 43.07 -29.47
N PHE A 330 0.83 43.52 -29.96
CA PHE A 330 0.75 44.33 -31.16
C PHE A 330 0.89 45.81 -30.80
N MET A 331 1.90 46.48 -31.36
CA MET A 331 2.04 47.93 -31.23
C MET A 331 1.09 48.58 -32.25
N LEU A 332 -0.05 49.05 -31.77
CA LEU A 332 -1.02 49.77 -32.59
C LEU A 332 -0.49 51.17 -32.86
N ASN A 333 0.08 51.39 -34.05
CA ASN A 333 0.44 52.73 -34.52
C ASN A 333 -0.77 53.54 -35.01
N SER A 334 -1.99 52.98 -34.97
CA SER A 334 -3.23 53.65 -35.35
C SER A 334 -4.39 53.17 -34.45
N PRO A 335 -5.34 54.05 -34.05
CA PRO A 335 -6.50 53.70 -33.22
C PRO A 335 -7.55 52.81 -33.93
N VAL A 336 -7.25 52.33 -35.14
CA VAL A 336 -8.09 51.39 -35.89
C VAL A 336 -7.48 50.01 -35.70
N ASP A 337 -8.30 49.06 -35.25
CA ASP A 337 -8.04 47.65 -34.90
C ASP A 337 -6.80 46.98 -35.54
N PRO A 338 -6.17 45.99 -34.87
CA PRO A 338 -5.05 45.24 -35.44
C PRO A 338 -5.48 44.63 -36.78
N GLN A 339 -5.02 45.24 -37.88
CA GLN A 339 -5.36 44.75 -39.21
C GLN A 339 -4.58 43.46 -39.43
N ILE A 340 -5.28 42.34 -39.34
CA ILE A 340 -4.77 41.05 -39.83
C ILE A 340 -4.55 41.25 -41.34
N LEU A 341 -3.28 41.26 -41.76
CA LEU A 341 -2.93 41.28 -43.18
C LEU A 341 -3.44 39.98 -43.81
N THR A 342 -4.58 40.05 -44.49
CA THR A 342 -5.03 39.01 -45.41
C THR A 342 -4.50 39.33 -46.81
N ILE A 343 -4.39 38.30 -47.67
CA ILE A 343 -3.92 38.43 -49.06
C ILE A 343 -4.65 39.57 -49.80
N ASP A 344 -5.90 39.85 -49.45
CA ASP A 344 -6.76 40.80 -50.13
C ASP A 344 -6.68 42.25 -49.57
N ASN A 345 -5.98 42.49 -48.46
CA ASN A 345 -6.04 43.76 -47.70
C ASN A 345 -4.67 44.41 -47.43
N VAL A 346 -3.66 44.07 -48.24
CA VAL A 346 -2.30 44.61 -48.10
C VAL A 346 -2.19 45.96 -48.83
N THR A 347 -2.37 47.07 -48.11
CA THR A 347 -2.01 48.42 -48.59
C THR A 347 -0.68 48.87 -47.97
N ILE A 348 0.00 49.81 -48.62
CA ILE A 348 1.32 50.34 -48.21
C ILE A 348 1.28 51.01 -46.81
N GLU A 349 0.09 51.40 -46.33
CA GLU A 349 -0.13 52.01 -45.01
C GLU A 349 -0.26 50.97 -43.87
N ASN A 350 -0.37 49.68 -44.19
CA ASN A 350 -0.59 48.62 -43.21
C ASN A 350 0.73 47.98 -42.76
N GLN A 351 1.39 48.62 -41.79
CA GLN A 351 2.57 48.07 -41.13
C GLN A 351 2.16 47.39 -39.82
N ILE A 352 2.49 46.10 -39.68
CA ILE A 352 2.30 45.40 -38.40
C ILE A 352 3.58 45.54 -37.60
N TYR A 353 3.47 46.19 -36.45
CA TYR A 353 4.51 46.22 -35.43
C TYR A 353 4.15 45.22 -34.35
N THR A 354 5.01 44.23 -34.17
CA THR A 354 4.92 43.23 -33.12
C THR A 354 6.07 43.39 -32.17
N TYR A 355 5.75 43.36 -30.89
CA TYR A 355 6.69 43.33 -29.80
C TYR A 355 6.47 42.03 -29.06
N ASP A 356 7.46 41.15 -29.11
CA ASP A 356 7.42 39.86 -28.47
C ASP A 356 8.49 39.80 -27.39
N ARG A 357 8.10 39.35 -26.19
CA ARG A 357 9.02 39.19 -25.06
C ARG A 357 9.11 37.72 -24.68
N TYR A 358 10.22 37.09 -25.02
CA TYR A 358 10.51 35.73 -24.61
C TYR A 358 11.17 35.70 -23.23
N ARG A 359 10.54 35.05 -22.24
CA ARG A 359 10.97 35.12 -20.82
C ARG A 359 11.67 33.83 -20.36
N TYR A 360 12.84 33.97 -19.73
CA TYR A 360 13.62 32.91 -19.08
C TYR A 360 13.77 33.16 -17.58
N GLY A 361 13.80 32.11 -16.78
CA GLY A 361 13.71 32.31 -15.34
C GLY A 361 13.67 31.07 -14.46
N ILE A 362 13.38 31.31 -13.19
CA ILE A 362 13.29 30.30 -12.15
C ILE A 362 11.84 29.88 -12.01
N GLN A 363 11.54 28.61 -12.28
CA GLN A 363 10.21 28.06 -12.04
C GLN A 363 10.21 27.22 -10.78
N PHE A 364 9.40 27.62 -9.80
CA PHE A 364 9.07 26.78 -8.64
C PHE A 364 7.89 25.87 -9.00
N GLN A 365 8.14 24.57 -9.06
CA GLN A 365 7.11 23.56 -9.30
C GLN A 365 6.76 22.83 -8.01
N PHE A 366 5.49 22.75 -7.68
CA PHE A 366 5.02 21.97 -6.54
C PHE A 366 4.66 20.54 -6.95
N VAL A 367 5.17 19.57 -6.19
CA VAL A 367 4.79 18.15 -6.31
C VAL A 367 4.40 17.66 -4.93
N PHE A 368 3.18 17.16 -4.80
CA PHE A 368 2.65 16.70 -3.52
C PHE A 368 2.86 15.20 -3.32
N GLY A 369 3.14 14.82 -2.07
CA GLY A 369 3.31 13.43 -1.69
C GLY A 369 3.22 13.22 -0.18
N GLY A 370 3.87 12.16 0.29
CA GLY A 370 3.91 11.79 1.70
C GLY A 370 2.97 10.64 2.05
N THR A 371 2.89 10.34 3.34
CA THR A 371 2.10 9.22 3.86
C THR A 371 1.48 9.63 5.18
N MET A 372 0.16 9.63 5.22
CA MET A 372 -0.61 9.92 6.41
C MET A 372 -1.35 8.67 6.87
N GLY A 373 -1.26 8.40 8.17
CA GLY A 373 -1.94 7.33 8.85
C GLY A 373 -3.09 7.80 9.72
N SER A 374 -4.05 6.91 9.94
CA SER A 374 -5.01 6.97 11.05
C SER A 374 -5.10 5.61 11.71
N PHE A 375 -5.42 5.58 13.01
CA PHE A 375 -5.63 4.32 13.71
C PHE A 375 -6.87 3.61 13.16
N ASP A 376 -6.69 2.41 12.64
CA ASP A 376 -7.80 1.58 12.15
C ASP A 376 -7.85 0.27 12.93
N TYR A 377 -9.00 0.04 13.57
CA TYR A 377 -9.26 -1.20 14.29
C TYR A 377 -9.19 -2.42 13.38
N ASN A 378 -9.62 -2.30 12.11
CA ASN A 378 -9.57 -3.43 11.18
C ASN A 378 -8.13 -3.76 10.80
N ALA A 379 -7.30 -2.75 10.49
CA ALA A 379 -5.87 -2.93 10.27
C ALA A 379 -5.18 -3.63 11.45
N PHE A 380 -5.46 -3.19 12.68
CA PHE A 380 -4.92 -3.83 13.89
C PHE A 380 -5.36 -5.29 14.06
N ILE A 381 -6.65 -5.58 13.91
CA ILE A 381 -7.18 -6.96 13.98
C ILE A 381 -6.55 -7.83 12.89
N ASN A 382 -6.44 -7.33 11.67
CA ASN A 382 -5.83 -8.06 10.56
C ASN A 382 -4.36 -8.39 10.84
N ALA A 383 -3.60 -7.46 11.43
CA ALA A 383 -2.23 -7.71 11.85
C ALA A 383 -2.15 -8.83 12.92
N LEU A 384 -3.07 -8.84 13.89
CA LEU A 384 -3.15 -9.91 14.90
C LEU A 384 -3.56 -11.26 14.29
N VAL A 385 -4.52 -11.27 13.36
CA VAL A 385 -4.96 -12.48 12.64
C VAL A 385 -3.80 -13.08 11.85
N GLN A 386 -3.03 -12.26 11.13
CA GLN A 386 -1.83 -12.72 10.43
C GLN A 386 -0.82 -13.35 11.40
N GLY A 387 -0.62 -12.74 12.58
CA GLY A 387 0.22 -13.30 13.64
C GLY A 387 -0.29 -14.64 14.17
N LEU A 388 -1.60 -14.79 14.39
CA LEU A 388 -2.21 -16.03 14.84
C LEU A 388 -2.06 -17.16 13.80
N VAL A 389 -2.22 -16.84 12.52
CA VAL A 389 -2.00 -17.79 11.42
C VAL A 389 -0.55 -18.27 11.39
N LEU A 390 0.42 -17.37 11.56
CA LEU A 390 1.84 -17.73 11.64
C LEU A 390 2.15 -18.65 12.83
N ILE A 391 1.52 -18.43 13.99
CA ILE A 391 1.64 -19.35 15.14
C ILE A 391 1.16 -20.75 14.77
N GLY A 392 0.08 -20.87 13.99
CA GLY A 392 -0.40 -22.15 13.46
C GLY A 392 0.63 -22.87 12.58
N VAL A 393 1.39 -22.12 11.78
CA VAL A 393 2.49 -22.65 10.94
C VAL A 393 3.62 -23.23 11.79
N ALA A 394 3.91 -22.68 12.97
CA ALA A 394 4.89 -23.29 13.87
C ALA A 394 4.49 -24.72 14.27
N GLY A 395 3.20 -24.96 14.50
CA GLY A 395 2.68 -26.30 14.81
C GLY A 395 2.86 -27.30 13.67
N THR A 396 2.66 -26.87 12.42
CA THR A 396 2.85 -27.73 11.24
C THR A 396 4.32 -28.05 11.02
N ILE A 397 5.22 -27.09 11.19
CA ILE A 397 6.68 -27.29 11.14
C ILE A 397 7.12 -28.29 12.21
N THR A 398 6.70 -28.08 13.46
CA THR A 398 7.01 -29.02 14.55
C THR A 398 6.47 -30.42 14.27
N SER A 399 5.27 -30.54 13.72
CA SER A 399 4.68 -31.82 13.33
C SER A 399 5.49 -32.52 12.23
N LEU A 400 6.04 -31.76 11.28
CA LEU A 400 6.90 -32.27 10.21
C LEU A 400 8.24 -32.75 10.76
N ILE A 401 8.85 -31.99 11.68
CA ILE A 401 10.07 -32.39 12.40
C ILE A 401 9.81 -33.68 13.18
N ALA A 402 8.69 -33.75 13.91
CA ALA A 402 8.31 -34.93 14.69
C ALA A 402 8.11 -36.17 13.82
N GLN A 403 7.54 -36.03 12.61
CA GLN A 403 7.23 -37.16 11.74
C GLN A 403 8.42 -37.65 10.90
N TYR A 404 9.35 -36.78 10.52
CA TYR A 404 10.40 -37.14 9.54
C TYR A 404 11.84 -36.97 10.05
N MET A 405 12.12 -36.07 10.99
CA MET A 405 13.52 -35.71 11.33
C MET A 405 14.09 -36.46 12.55
N LEU A 406 13.28 -37.22 13.29
CA LEU A 406 13.70 -37.89 14.54
C LEU A 406 14.03 -39.38 14.38
N GLY A 407 14.21 -39.86 13.14
CA GLY A 407 14.65 -41.23 12.84
C GLY A 407 13.70 -42.31 13.37
N THR A 408 14.22 -43.28 14.14
CA THR A 408 13.42 -44.39 14.70
C THR A 408 12.29 -43.92 15.63
N ARG A 409 12.46 -42.79 16.32
CA ARG A 409 11.41 -42.20 17.17
C ARG A 409 10.30 -41.55 16.34
N SER A 410 10.62 -41.08 15.14
CA SER A 410 9.63 -40.49 14.23
C SER A 410 8.61 -41.53 13.75
N GLN A 411 9.02 -42.80 13.66
CA GLN A 411 8.09 -43.92 13.40
C GLN A 411 7.08 -44.10 14.53
N LEU A 412 7.51 -43.98 15.78
CA LEU A 412 6.63 -44.04 16.95
C LEU A 412 5.65 -42.85 16.97
N TYR A 413 6.16 -41.62 16.77
CA TYR A 413 5.29 -40.44 16.68
C TYR A 413 4.29 -40.55 15.55
N ARG A 414 4.71 -41.02 14.38
CA ARG A 414 3.82 -41.24 13.23
C ARG A 414 2.73 -42.25 13.53
N SER A 415 3.06 -43.37 14.19
CA SER A 415 2.07 -44.40 14.56
C SER A 415 1.02 -43.90 15.55
N ASN A 416 1.40 -42.99 16.46
CA ASN A 416 0.49 -42.43 17.45
C ASN A 416 -0.29 -41.22 16.91
N MET A 417 0.29 -40.44 15.99
CA MET A 417 -0.37 -39.28 15.36
C MET A 417 -1.30 -39.69 14.21
N ARG A 418 -1.05 -40.84 13.57
CA ARG A 418 -1.85 -41.34 12.44
C ARG A 418 -2.29 -42.77 12.73
N THR A 419 -3.59 -42.95 12.94
CA THR A 419 -4.19 -44.29 12.98
C THR A 419 -4.55 -44.72 11.57
N ASP A 420 -3.76 -45.61 10.98
CA ASP A 420 -4.05 -46.19 9.68
C ASP A 420 -5.24 -47.16 9.79
N VAL A 421 -6.39 -46.79 9.23
CA VAL A 421 -7.60 -47.61 9.26
C VAL A 421 -7.63 -48.53 8.04
N ASN A 422 -7.43 -49.83 8.26
CA ASN A 422 -7.68 -50.84 7.23
C ASN A 422 -9.12 -51.34 7.36
N PHE A 423 -10.00 -50.82 6.49
CA PHE A 423 -11.43 -51.15 6.49
C PHE A 423 -11.71 -52.66 6.59
N ARG A 424 -10.94 -53.50 5.89
CA ARG A 424 -11.16 -54.96 5.91
C ARG A 424 -10.90 -55.57 7.27
N ARG A 425 -9.86 -55.10 7.96
CA ARG A 425 -9.49 -55.58 9.30
C ARG A 425 -10.48 -55.09 10.35
N GLU A 426 -10.95 -53.86 10.23
CA GLU A 426 -11.98 -53.33 11.14
C GLU A 426 -13.31 -54.06 10.99
N TYR A 427 -13.75 -54.37 9.76
CA TYR A 427 -14.97 -55.20 9.59
C TYR A 427 -14.82 -56.58 10.21
N ALA A 428 -13.67 -57.24 10.03
CA ALA A 428 -13.42 -58.55 10.63
C ALA A 428 -13.39 -58.47 12.16
N ARG A 429 -12.81 -57.40 12.72
CA ARG A 429 -12.77 -57.15 14.17
C ARG A 429 -14.18 -56.91 14.71
N PHE A 430 -14.97 -56.07 14.05
CA PHE A 430 -16.37 -55.83 14.40
C PHE A 430 -17.18 -57.14 14.39
N THR A 431 -17.09 -57.94 13.32
CA THR A 431 -17.80 -59.23 13.25
C THR A 431 -17.37 -60.19 14.37
N ALA A 432 -16.08 -60.27 14.68
CA ALA A 432 -15.59 -61.11 15.78
C ALA A 432 -16.10 -60.64 17.15
N GLN A 433 -16.09 -59.33 17.40
CA GLN A 433 -16.63 -58.75 18.64
C GLN A 433 -18.14 -58.94 18.74
N ALA A 434 -18.88 -58.77 17.64
CA ALA A 434 -20.31 -59.03 17.59
C ALA A 434 -20.65 -60.50 17.88
N LEU A 435 -19.87 -61.45 17.35
CA LEU A 435 -20.05 -62.88 17.64
C LEU A 435 -19.80 -63.20 19.12
N VAL A 436 -18.77 -62.60 19.73
CA VAL A 436 -18.50 -62.78 21.17
C VAL A 436 -19.61 -62.15 22.00
N ALA A 437 -20.04 -60.93 21.66
CA ALA A 437 -21.14 -60.25 22.34
C ALA A 437 -22.45 -61.05 22.26
N ALA A 438 -22.76 -61.61 21.10
CA ALA A 438 -23.88 -62.51 20.86
C ALA A 438 -23.81 -63.78 21.72
N SER A 439 -22.64 -64.41 21.79
CA SER A 439 -22.46 -65.59 22.63
C SER A 439 -22.59 -65.26 24.13
N ALA A 440 -22.04 -64.13 24.57
CA ALA A 440 -22.16 -63.67 25.94
C ALA A 440 -23.61 -63.33 26.29
N PHE A 441 -24.35 -62.70 25.38
CA PHE A 441 -25.78 -62.41 25.54
C PHE A 441 -26.57 -63.70 25.81
N SER A 442 -26.35 -64.75 25.02
CA SER A 442 -27.02 -66.04 25.21
C SER A 442 -26.68 -66.76 26.52
N ILE A 443 -25.54 -66.45 27.14
CA ILE A 443 -25.16 -67.01 28.46
C ILE A 443 -25.82 -66.22 29.59
N ILE A 444 -26.01 -64.92 29.40
CA ILE A 444 -26.57 -64.02 30.41
C ILE A 444 -28.10 -64.10 30.42
N ASP A 445 -28.72 -64.29 29.25
CA ASP A 445 -30.16 -64.56 29.06
C ASP A 445 -30.48 -66.00 29.50
N GLU A 446 -30.44 -66.24 30.82
CA GLU A 446 -30.78 -67.55 31.43
C GLU A 446 -32.22 -67.97 31.12
N ASN A 447 -33.11 -67.01 30.84
CA ASN A 447 -34.53 -67.22 30.63
C ASN A 447 -34.90 -67.44 29.15
N GLY A 448 -33.97 -67.20 28.21
CA GLY A 448 -34.15 -67.38 26.77
C GLY A 448 -35.21 -66.45 26.17
N THR A 449 -35.44 -65.29 26.78
CA THR A 449 -36.50 -64.34 26.40
C THR A 449 -36.09 -63.48 25.21
N GLY A 450 -34.79 -63.45 24.87
CA GLY A 450 -34.23 -62.61 23.80
C GLY A 450 -34.01 -61.16 24.20
N CYS A 451 -34.26 -60.80 25.47
CA CYS A 451 -34.06 -59.48 26.05
C CYS A 451 -33.44 -59.61 27.46
N LEU A 452 -32.46 -58.76 27.79
CA LEU A 452 -31.83 -58.76 29.11
C LEU A 452 -32.55 -57.85 30.10
N ASP A 453 -33.02 -58.44 31.19
CA ASP A 453 -33.75 -57.71 32.24
C ASP A 453 -32.82 -57.11 33.30
N LYS A 454 -33.30 -56.08 34.02
CA LYS A 454 -32.56 -55.42 35.12
C LYS A 454 -32.06 -56.41 36.17
N ALA A 455 -32.83 -57.47 36.45
CA ALA A 455 -32.46 -58.49 37.41
C ALA A 455 -31.30 -59.38 36.92
N GLU A 456 -31.25 -59.72 35.64
CA GLU A 456 -30.22 -60.57 35.04
C GLU A 456 -28.89 -59.80 34.92
N ILE A 457 -28.96 -58.54 34.45
CA ILE A 457 -27.82 -57.62 34.40
C ILE A 457 -27.27 -57.39 35.81
N PHE A 458 -28.14 -57.16 36.80
CA PHE A 458 -27.73 -56.99 38.19
C PHE A 458 -27.06 -58.26 38.77
N LYS A 459 -27.59 -59.46 38.48
CA LYS A 459 -27.01 -60.74 38.91
C LYS A 459 -25.60 -60.92 38.33
N GLN A 460 -25.40 -60.62 37.05
CA GLN A 460 -24.08 -60.69 36.42
C GLN A 460 -23.11 -59.61 36.91
N LEU A 461 -23.58 -58.37 37.10
CA LEU A 461 -22.78 -57.32 37.73
C LEU A 461 -22.37 -57.70 39.15
N LYS A 462 -23.25 -58.38 39.91
CA LYS A 462 -22.93 -58.92 41.24
C LYS A 462 -21.94 -60.09 41.17
N TYR A 463 -21.97 -60.91 40.13
CA TYR A 463 -20.95 -61.94 39.90
C TYR A 463 -19.57 -61.33 39.57
N VAL A 464 -19.54 -60.26 38.77
CA VAL A 464 -18.30 -59.59 38.33
C VAL A 464 -17.70 -58.68 39.41
N PHE A 465 -18.54 -57.92 40.13
CA PHE A 465 -18.12 -56.88 41.07
C PHE A 465 -18.47 -57.16 42.55
N GLY A 466 -19.18 -58.26 42.84
CA GLY A 466 -19.56 -58.65 44.21
C GLY A 466 -18.48 -59.47 44.93
N ALA A 467 -18.63 -59.60 46.25
CA ALA A 467 -17.64 -60.16 47.18
C ALA A 467 -17.23 -61.64 46.94
N SER A 468 -17.83 -62.34 45.97
CA SER A 468 -17.49 -63.72 45.60
C SER A 468 -16.66 -63.83 44.30
N GLY A 469 -16.43 -62.71 43.60
CA GLY A 469 -15.57 -62.66 42.41
C GLY A 469 -14.09 -62.53 42.76
N LYS A 470 -13.21 -63.18 42.00
CA LYS A 470 -11.72 -63.19 42.17
C LYS A 470 -11.01 -61.83 42.01
N ARG A 471 -11.71 -60.69 41.98
CA ARG A 471 -11.11 -59.34 41.92
C ARG A 471 -11.80 -58.40 42.90
N ALA A 472 -11.02 -57.93 43.87
CA ALA A 472 -11.44 -57.06 44.96
C ALA A 472 -11.72 -55.62 44.48
N ALA A 473 -12.99 -55.33 44.17
CA ALA A 473 -13.55 -53.97 44.19
C ALA A 473 -15.05 -54.08 44.49
N THR A 474 -15.41 -54.13 45.77
CA THR A 474 -16.80 -54.27 46.22
C THR A 474 -17.57 -52.97 46.03
N LEU A 475 -18.34 -52.85 44.95
CA LEU A 475 -19.41 -51.84 44.84
C LEU A 475 -20.61 -52.28 45.70
N SER A 476 -21.29 -51.32 46.34
CA SER A 476 -22.52 -51.61 47.10
C SER A 476 -23.65 -51.98 46.15
N ASP A 477 -24.58 -52.82 46.63
CA ASP A 477 -25.72 -53.31 45.86
C ASP A 477 -26.55 -52.15 45.26
N ASP A 478 -26.69 -51.01 45.96
CA ASP A 478 -27.37 -49.81 45.42
C ASP A 478 -26.68 -49.22 44.19
N LYS A 479 -25.33 -49.21 44.17
CA LYS A 479 -24.56 -48.69 43.03
C LYS A 479 -24.59 -49.64 41.85
N LEU A 480 -24.63 -50.95 42.10
CA LEU A 480 -24.80 -51.96 41.05
C LEU A 480 -26.19 -51.87 40.40
N ALA A 481 -27.23 -51.52 41.16
CA ALA A 481 -28.57 -51.29 40.64
C ALA A 481 -28.63 -50.04 39.74
N ILE A 482 -27.94 -48.96 40.13
CA ILE A 482 -27.81 -47.74 39.31
C ILE A 482 -27.03 -48.02 38.01
N LEU A 483 -25.97 -48.83 38.07
CA LEU A 483 -25.21 -49.21 36.88
C LEU A 483 -25.99 -50.09 35.91
N ALA A 484 -26.80 -51.03 36.43
CA ALA A 484 -27.70 -51.84 35.60
C ALA A 484 -28.75 -50.95 34.92
N GLU A 485 -29.29 -49.96 35.64
CA GLU A 485 -30.24 -48.99 35.11
C GLU A 485 -29.63 -48.06 34.06
N PHE A 486 -28.38 -47.63 34.26
CA PHE A 486 -27.65 -46.83 33.28
C PHE A 486 -27.43 -47.62 31.98
N LEU A 487 -27.07 -48.90 32.08
CA LEU A 487 -26.86 -49.77 30.91
C LEU A 487 -28.15 -49.97 30.11
N ILE A 488 -29.30 -50.14 30.78
CA ILE A 488 -30.62 -50.26 30.13
C ILE A 488 -31.00 -48.95 29.47
N LYS A 489 -30.80 -47.81 30.16
CA LYS A 489 -31.13 -46.48 29.64
C LYS A 489 -30.31 -46.13 28.40
N GLU A 490 -29.03 -46.49 28.36
CA GLU A 490 -28.17 -46.26 27.18
C GLU A 490 -28.38 -47.29 26.06
N GLY A 491 -28.91 -48.48 26.39
CA GLY A 491 -29.15 -49.56 25.44
C GLY A 491 -30.45 -49.44 24.65
N ASP A 492 -31.52 -48.94 25.27
CA ASP A 492 -32.81 -48.73 24.61
C ASP A 492 -32.81 -47.42 23.79
N LYS A 493 -32.24 -47.49 22.59
CA LYS A 493 -32.24 -46.36 21.64
C LYS A 493 -33.61 -46.19 20.94
N THR A 494 -34.57 -47.08 21.15
CA THR A 494 -35.94 -46.99 20.59
C THR A 494 -36.88 -46.12 21.42
N SER A 495 -36.70 -46.02 22.73
CA SER A 495 -37.54 -45.19 23.63
C SER A 495 -37.09 -43.72 23.72
N TYR A 496 -35.89 -43.38 23.27
CA TYR A 496 -35.34 -42.00 23.26
C TYR A 496 -36.00 -41.04 22.25
N GLY A 497 -37.20 -41.37 21.75
CA GLY A 497 -38.03 -40.51 20.92
C GLY A 497 -39.03 -39.64 21.68
N ALA A 498 -39.33 -39.94 22.95
CA ALA A 498 -40.45 -39.29 23.62
C ALA A 498 -40.42 -39.36 25.17
N THR A 499 -39.44 -38.75 25.83
CA THR A 499 -39.56 -38.04 27.14
C THR A 499 -38.17 -37.72 27.67
N ASP A 500 -37.75 -36.46 27.57
CA ASP A 500 -36.72 -35.86 28.42
C ASP A 500 -37.00 -34.34 28.43
N LEU A 501 -38.18 -34.03 28.95
CA LEU A 501 -38.46 -32.77 29.61
C LEU A 501 -38.69 -33.16 31.07
N ASP A 502 -37.91 -32.54 31.95
CA ASP A 502 -37.94 -32.64 33.40
C ASP A 502 -37.17 -33.84 34.01
N ASP A 503 -35.90 -33.57 34.33
CA ASP A 503 -35.34 -34.01 35.61
C ASP A 503 -36.37 -33.65 36.71
N ASP A 504 -36.81 -34.66 37.48
CA ASP A 504 -37.80 -34.63 38.59
C ASP A 504 -39.24 -35.12 38.33
N VAL A 505 -39.47 -36.06 37.40
CA VAL A 505 -40.70 -36.87 37.42
C VAL A 505 -40.38 -38.36 37.54
N LYS A 506 -40.76 -38.95 38.68
CA LYS A 506 -40.91 -40.41 38.86
C LYS A 506 -41.94 -40.93 37.85
N ASP A 507 -41.49 -41.30 36.67
CA ASP A 507 -42.32 -42.03 35.73
C ASP A 507 -42.37 -43.51 36.15
N THR A 508 -43.38 -43.84 36.96
CA THR A 508 -43.71 -45.18 37.44
C THR A 508 -44.32 -46.08 36.34
N SER A 509 -43.91 -45.90 35.09
CA SER A 509 -44.34 -46.73 33.95
C SER A 509 -43.19 -47.35 33.15
N ALA A 510 -41.94 -47.27 33.63
CA ALA A 510 -40.79 -47.99 33.09
C ALA A 510 -40.74 -49.47 33.57
N ALA A 511 -41.87 -50.16 33.49
CA ALA A 511 -41.93 -51.61 33.73
C ALA A 511 -41.76 -52.34 32.39
N GLU A 512 -40.71 -53.17 32.32
CA GLU A 512 -40.51 -54.26 31.34
C GLU A 512 -40.01 -53.89 29.93
N HIS A 513 -38.95 -53.08 29.80
CA HIS A 513 -38.17 -53.03 28.55
C HIS A 513 -36.71 -53.42 28.83
N GLY A 514 -36.34 -54.64 28.42
CA GLY A 514 -34.98 -55.18 28.51
C GLY A 514 -34.14 -54.85 27.26
N ILE A 515 -32.82 -55.02 27.34
CA ILE A 515 -31.91 -54.75 26.21
C ILE A 515 -31.96 -55.91 25.21
N SER A 516 -32.27 -55.64 23.95
CA SER A 516 -32.27 -56.67 22.90
C SER A 516 -30.85 -57.07 22.47
N MET A 517 -30.72 -58.23 21.82
CA MET A 517 -29.42 -58.74 21.34
C MET A 517 -28.71 -57.76 20.39
N ASP A 518 -29.44 -57.08 19.51
CA ASP A 518 -28.87 -56.10 18.56
C ASP A 518 -28.39 -54.83 19.28
N GLU A 519 -29.13 -54.36 20.28
CA GLU A 519 -28.74 -53.22 21.12
C GLU A 519 -27.52 -53.57 21.98
N TRP A 520 -27.50 -54.77 22.56
CA TRP A 520 -26.37 -55.30 23.31
C TRP A 520 -25.09 -55.36 22.47
N VAL A 521 -25.18 -55.88 21.24
CA VAL A 521 -24.04 -55.91 20.31
C VAL A 521 -23.58 -54.49 19.99
N ASN A 522 -24.50 -53.57 19.67
CA ASN A 522 -24.13 -52.19 19.34
C ASN A 522 -23.44 -51.46 20.49
N ILE A 523 -23.88 -51.65 21.75
CA ILE A 523 -23.21 -51.10 22.94
C ILE A 523 -21.82 -51.73 23.12
N PHE A 524 -21.69 -53.03 22.90
CA PHE A 524 -20.43 -53.75 23.08
C PHE A 524 -19.38 -53.39 22.01
N THR A 525 -19.83 -53.03 20.80
CA THR A 525 -18.98 -52.81 19.64
C THR A 525 -18.82 -51.35 19.24
N GLU A 526 -19.20 -50.38 20.08
CA GLU A 526 -19.24 -48.95 19.72
C GLU A 526 -17.82 -48.38 19.49
N ASP A 527 -17.24 -48.76 18.35
CA ASP A 527 -15.97 -48.33 17.79
C ASP A 527 -16.18 -48.27 16.26
N MET A 528 -16.16 -47.06 15.69
CA MET A 528 -16.08 -46.68 14.26
C MET A 528 -17.04 -47.33 13.23
N THR A 529 -17.80 -48.37 13.57
CA THR A 529 -18.70 -49.15 12.69
C THR A 529 -19.89 -49.71 13.47
N ASN A 530 -21.10 -49.61 12.91
CA ASN A 530 -22.35 -50.10 13.51
C ASN A 530 -23.04 -51.15 12.62
N ILE A 531 -23.95 -51.96 13.16
CA ILE A 531 -24.71 -52.99 12.42
C ILE A 531 -25.42 -52.40 11.19
N SER A 532 -25.97 -51.19 11.30
CA SER A 532 -26.63 -50.47 10.20
C SER A 532 -25.66 -50.12 9.05
N VAL A 533 -24.44 -49.70 9.38
CA VAL A 533 -23.37 -49.40 8.40
C VAL A 533 -22.92 -50.69 7.71
N LEU A 534 -22.73 -51.77 8.47
CA LEU A 534 -22.38 -53.08 7.91
C LEU A 534 -23.48 -53.60 6.97
N SER A 535 -24.75 -53.51 7.37
CA SER A 535 -25.91 -53.91 6.56
C SER A 535 -25.99 -53.14 5.24
N ASN A 536 -25.77 -51.83 5.26
CA ASN A 536 -25.77 -51.01 4.04
C ASN A 536 -24.61 -51.37 3.09
N ILE A 537 -23.41 -51.65 3.64
CA ILE A 537 -22.25 -52.06 2.85
C ILE A 537 -22.45 -53.46 2.25
N LEU A 538 -23.03 -54.40 3.01
CA LEU A 538 -23.34 -55.75 2.55
C LEU A 538 -24.45 -55.75 1.49
N LYS A 539 -25.48 -54.91 1.63
CA LYS A 539 -26.51 -54.70 0.59
C LYS A 539 -25.88 -54.22 -0.73
N ASN A 540 -24.93 -53.28 -0.67
CA ASN A 540 -24.21 -52.80 -1.85
C ASN A 540 -23.25 -53.84 -2.46
N ARG A 541 -22.71 -54.78 -1.67
CA ARG A 541 -21.84 -55.89 -2.15
C ARG A 541 -22.60 -57.13 -2.62
N LYS A 542 -23.90 -57.25 -2.30
CA LYS A 542 -24.72 -58.43 -2.61
C LYS A 542 -24.83 -58.70 -4.11
N SER A 543 -24.58 -57.72 -4.99
CA SER A 543 -24.58 -57.92 -6.45
C SER A 543 -23.43 -58.78 -6.98
N LYS A 544 -22.34 -58.98 -6.23
CA LYS A 544 -21.17 -59.78 -6.68
C LYS A 544 -20.89 -61.07 -5.89
N LEU A 545 -21.51 -61.29 -4.73
CA LEU A 545 -21.20 -62.42 -3.83
C LEU A 545 -22.26 -63.53 -3.77
N LEU A 546 -23.38 -63.39 -4.49
CA LEU A 546 -24.52 -64.33 -4.46
C LEU A 546 -24.17 -65.77 -4.89
N ILE A 547 -23.06 -66.02 -5.58
CA ILE A 547 -22.68 -67.36 -6.06
C ILE A 547 -22.04 -68.24 -4.95
N ASN A 548 -21.45 -67.64 -3.90
CA ASN A 548 -20.74 -68.41 -2.85
C ASN A 548 -21.49 -68.57 -1.52
N MET A 549 -22.61 -67.86 -1.31
CA MET A 549 -23.38 -67.92 -0.06
C MET A 549 -24.25 -69.18 0.08
N GLU A 550 -24.73 -69.77 -1.02
CA GLU A 550 -25.53 -71.01 -0.98
C GLU A 550 -24.72 -72.22 -0.50
N LYS A 551 -23.40 -72.26 -0.75
CA LYS A 551 -22.52 -73.33 -0.26
C LYS A 551 -22.28 -73.26 1.25
N ILE A 552 -22.16 -72.06 1.81
CA ILE A 552 -21.90 -71.87 3.25
C ILE A 552 -23.18 -72.10 4.05
N ARG A 553 -24.34 -71.66 3.54
CA ARG A 553 -25.62 -71.88 4.20
C ARG A 553 -26.01 -73.37 4.29
N LYS A 554 -25.69 -74.17 3.27
CA LYS A 554 -25.84 -75.64 3.33
C LYS A 554 -24.94 -76.29 4.37
N GLN A 555 -23.74 -75.76 4.62
CA GLN A 555 -22.82 -76.30 5.63
C GLN A 555 -23.22 -75.93 7.07
N SER A 556 -23.96 -74.84 7.30
CA SER A 556 -24.46 -74.50 8.65
C SER A 556 -25.78 -75.21 8.99
N GLU A 557 -26.59 -75.57 8.00
CA GLU A 557 -27.85 -76.31 8.21
C GLU A 557 -27.63 -77.83 8.40
N GLU A 558 -26.46 -78.36 8.02
CA GLU A 558 -26.08 -79.78 8.23
C GLU A 558 -25.26 -80.03 9.53
N GLY A 559 -25.04 -79.01 10.35
CA GLY A 559 -24.14 -79.05 11.53
C GLY A 559 -24.76 -78.61 12.86
N VAL A 560 -26.09 -78.56 12.98
CA VAL A 560 -26.83 -78.34 14.23
C VAL A 560 -27.67 -79.56 14.57
#